data_AF-A0A3M1ZX11-F1
#
_entry.id   AF-A0A3M1ZX11-F1
#
_cell.length_a   1.000
_cell.length_b   1.000
_cell.length_c   1.000
_cell.angle_alpha   90.00
_cell.angle_beta   90.00
_cell.angle_gamma   90.00
#
_symmetry.space_group_name_H-M   'P 1'
#
loop_
_entity.id
_entity.type
_entity.pdbx_description
1 polymer ?
#
loop_
_entity_poly.entity_id
_entity_poly.type
_entity_poly.pdbx_seq_one_letter_code
_entity_poly.pdbx_strand_id
1 'polypeptide(L)'
;MDPVHRYRPKRAAVVALAWLGVGCVSIRPPEHLSAVPAALGPTEAEAVARARRLLAEPDGRIHGGVAAARAVAGGAFELLPEAEAALVEAVRRTGGRDHPTWAYLAHVHGRLLNARASVFDTTRVEVHGRIYRALAAAATTPRDRTTYRALAELAAAQAELSRGRRLRALGRVRRVERDLEAYLADHPHDEDVRTLYANHMLTVAAVLPLGRRRRVRRAAKALAHQRRHFDHLSPRARNEAVAPGVRTVFAWWAAETAAAAGDVTEARAAYEHVIATVGPTPTVPQRQLAQLARDRLARGDVRSDVADLRPLGRPSCVACHARTTPIPQIAVPDAAGGWR
;
A
#
# COMPACT_ATOMS: atom_id res chain seq x y z
N MET A 1 -65.71 -13.61 55.73
CA MET A 1 -65.39 -14.20 54.42
C MET A 1 -65.51 -13.07 53.43
N ASP A 2 -64.40 -12.37 53.22
CA ASP A 2 -64.35 -11.04 52.65
C ASP A 2 -63.61 -11.01 51.30
N PRO A 3 -63.95 -10.05 50.42
CA PRO A 3 -63.52 -9.91 49.04
C PRO A 3 -62.16 -9.19 48.97
N VAL A 4 -61.63 -8.91 47.76
CA VAL A 4 -60.88 -7.66 47.44
C VAL A 4 -60.35 -7.71 45.99
N HIS A 5 -60.84 -6.76 45.19
CA HIS A 5 -60.20 -6.24 43.98
C HIS A 5 -58.74 -5.86 44.23
N ARG A 6 -57.84 -6.00 43.24
CA ARG A 6 -56.88 -4.92 42.95
C ARG A 6 -56.40 -4.93 41.51
N TYR A 7 -56.21 -3.71 41.04
CA TYR A 7 -56.13 -3.26 39.67
C TYR A 7 -54.81 -2.52 39.47
N ARG A 8 -54.09 -2.87 38.39
CA ARG A 8 -53.19 -1.99 37.59
C ARG A 8 -51.94 -1.38 38.29
N PRO A 9 -51.10 -0.55 37.61
CA PRO A 9 -50.25 -0.79 36.44
C PRO A 9 -48.85 -0.08 36.56
N LYS A 10 -48.09 0.00 35.44
CA LYS A 10 -46.94 0.92 35.13
C LYS A 10 -45.60 0.53 35.78
N ARG A 11 -44.43 0.58 35.11
CA ARG A 11 -43.85 1.58 34.18
C ARG A 11 -42.91 0.85 33.20
N ALA A 12 -42.98 1.01 31.88
CA ALA A 12 -42.62 2.16 31.05
C ALA A 12 -41.12 2.54 31.10
N ALA A 13 -40.40 2.26 30.00
CA ALA A 13 -39.34 3.08 29.38
C ALA A 13 -38.70 2.28 28.22
N VAL A 14 -39.13 2.50 26.97
CA VAL A 14 -38.45 3.39 26.01
C VAL A 14 -37.01 2.94 25.72
N VAL A 15 -36.81 2.19 24.63
CA VAL A 15 -35.90 2.64 23.57
C VAL A 15 -36.56 2.33 22.24
N ALA A 16 -37.21 3.37 21.72
CA ALA A 16 -37.58 3.50 20.33
C ALA A 16 -36.33 3.53 19.44
N LEU A 17 -36.50 3.06 18.20
CA LEU A 17 -35.88 3.62 16.99
C LEU A 17 -34.36 3.90 17.03
N ALA A 18 -33.58 2.92 16.58
CA ALA A 18 -32.31 3.17 15.87
C ALA A 18 -31.89 1.99 14.96
N TRP A 19 -32.83 1.34 14.28
CA TRP A 19 -32.54 0.29 13.27
C TRP A 19 -32.91 0.71 11.83
N LEU A 20 -32.96 2.02 11.58
CA LEU A 20 -33.03 2.61 10.24
C LEU A 20 -31.86 3.59 10.12
N GLY A 21 -30.69 3.02 9.87
CA GLY A 21 -29.43 3.76 9.84
C GLY A 21 -28.21 2.91 9.52
N VAL A 22 -28.37 1.67 9.01
CA VAL A 22 -27.32 1.10 8.16
C VAL A 22 -27.45 1.82 6.82
N GLY A 23 -27.11 3.11 6.83
CA GLY A 23 -26.78 3.79 5.61
C GLY A 23 -25.80 2.87 4.89
N CYS A 24 -26.11 2.59 3.63
CA CYS A 24 -25.08 2.34 2.65
C CYS A 24 -24.07 3.47 2.84
N VAL A 25 -23.09 3.29 3.73
CA VAL A 25 -21.85 4.04 3.72
C VAL A 25 -21.22 3.57 2.43
N SER A 26 -21.68 4.20 1.36
CA SER A 26 -20.90 4.47 0.17
C SER A 26 -19.56 4.86 0.74
N ILE A 27 -18.60 3.94 0.66
CA ILE A 27 -17.21 4.29 0.77
C ILE A 27 -16.95 5.10 -0.51
N ARG A 28 -17.52 6.32 -0.56
CA ARG A 28 -17.09 7.31 -1.53
C ARG A 28 -15.62 7.51 -1.18
N PRO A 29 -14.69 7.33 -2.13
CA PRO A 29 -13.35 7.83 -1.90
C PRO A 29 -13.51 9.30 -1.49
N PRO A 30 -12.93 9.74 -0.37
CA PRO A 30 -13.10 11.10 0.08
C PRO A 30 -12.75 12.08 -1.05
N GLU A 31 -13.64 13.03 -1.36
CA GLU A 31 -13.46 14.05 -2.42
C GLU A 31 -12.22 14.94 -2.19
N HIS A 32 -11.67 14.90 -0.97
CA HIS A 32 -10.44 15.57 -0.54
C HIS A 32 -9.15 14.78 -0.85
N LEU A 33 -9.22 13.68 -1.61
CA LEU A 33 -8.04 12.95 -2.12
C LEU A 33 -7.47 13.53 -3.42
N SER A 34 -8.03 14.64 -3.91
CA SER A 34 -7.37 15.52 -4.87
C SER A 34 -6.12 16.07 -4.21
N ALA A 35 -4.96 15.63 -4.71
CA ALA A 35 -3.64 16.08 -4.32
C ALA A 35 -3.64 17.58 -3.99
N VAL A 36 -3.17 17.94 -2.80
CA VAL A 36 -2.55 19.27 -2.65
C VAL A 36 -1.49 19.32 -3.76
N PRO A 37 -1.58 20.24 -4.73
CA PRO A 37 -0.58 20.34 -5.79
C PRO A 37 0.72 20.77 -5.11
N ALA A 38 1.53 19.80 -4.73
CA ALA A 38 2.90 20.08 -4.34
C ALA A 38 3.65 20.31 -5.66
N ALA A 39 4.26 21.48 -5.81
CA ALA A 39 5.17 21.70 -6.91
C ALA A 39 6.21 20.56 -6.94
N LEU A 40 6.37 19.95 -8.11
CA LEU A 40 7.43 18.99 -8.35
C LEU A 40 8.76 19.69 -8.05
N GLY A 41 9.67 19.00 -7.36
CA GLY A 41 11.05 19.49 -7.29
C GLY A 41 11.72 19.32 -8.66
N PRO A 42 12.92 19.90 -8.84
CA PRO A 42 13.64 19.85 -10.11
C PRO A 42 13.90 18.42 -10.58
N THR A 43 14.16 17.48 -9.65
CA THR A 43 14.40 16.06 -9.97
C THR A 43 13.13 15.34 -10.43
N GLU A 44 11.96 15.68 -9.90
CA GLU A 44 10.70 15.09 -10.34
C GLU A 44 10.23 15.67 -11.69
N ALA A 45 10.44 16.96 -11.93
CA ALA A 45 10.15 17.59 -13.23
C ALA A 45 11.01 16.98 -14.34
N GLU A 46 12.30 16.73 -14.08
CA GLU A 46 13.20 16.00 -14.98
C GLU A 46 12.72 14.56 -15.23
N ALA A 47 12.28 13.86 -14.19
CA ALA A 47 11.74 12.50 -14.31
C ALA A 47 10.48 12.46 -15.18
N VAL A 48 9.58 13.42 -15.02
CA VAL A 48 8.37 13.56 -15.85
C VAL A 48 8.72 13.86 -17.30
N ALA A 49 9.57 14.86 -17.53
CA ALA A 49 10.01 15.24 -18.88
C ALA A 49 10.68 14.06 -19.58
N ARG A 50 11.53 13.31 -18.86
CA ARG A 50 12.18 12.12 -19.38
C ARG A 50 11.20 11.00 -19.71
N ALA A 51 10.24 10.70 -18.83
CA ALA A 51 9.23 9.68 -19.08
C ALA A 51 8.42 10.01 -20.35
N ARG A 52 8.02 11.27 -20.51
CA ARG A 52 7.30 11.75 -21.71
C ARG A 52 8.13 11.65 -22.99
N ARG A 53 9.41 12.03 -22.95
CA ARG A 53 10.33 11.85 -24.10
C ARG A 53 10.40 10.38 -24.53
N LEU A 54 10.64 9.48 -23.59
CA LEU A 54 10.70 8.04 -23.88
C LEU A 54 9.36 7.51 -24.40
N LEU A 55 8.23 7.94 -23.84
CA LEU A 55 6.90 7.52 -24.32
C LEU A 55 6.57 7.99 -25.75
N ALA A 56 7.22 9.05 -26.23
CA ALA A 56 7.05 9.59 -27.58
C ALA A 56 7.89 8.84 -28.64
N GLU A 57 8.86 8.01 -28.24
CA GLU A 57 9.66 7.20 -29.17
C GLU A 57 8.81 6.06 -29.77
N PRO A 58 8.99 5.71 -31.06
CA PRO A 58 8.19 4.67 -31.75
C PRO A 58 8.09 3.33 -31.02
N ASP A 59 9.16 2.92 -30.34
CA ASP A 59 9.23 1.68 -29.54
C ASP A 59 9.42 1.93 -28.03
N GLY A 60 9.21 3.17 -27.61
CA GLY A 60 9.44 3.61 -26.24
C GLY A 60 8.42 3.13 -25.21
N ARG A 61 7.49 2.23 -25.56
CA ARG A 61 6.45 1.75 -24.63
C ARG A 61 7.02 1.00 -23.42
N ILE A 62 8.06 0.20 -23.64
CA ILE A 62 8.74 -0.53 -22.55
C ILE A 62 9.49 0.47 -21.65
N HIS A 63 10.44 1.22 -22.21
CA HIS A 63 11.30 2.12 -21.44
C HIS A 63 10.52 3.32 -20.86
N GLY A 64 9.63 3.90 -21.65
CA GLY A 64 8.75 4.99 -21.26
C GLY A 64 7.71 4.57 -20.22
N GLY A 65 7.08 3.40 -20.37
CA GLY A 65 6.13 2.88 -19.38
C GLY A 65 6.78 2.62 -18.02
N VAL A 66 7.99 2.05 -18.02
CA VAL A 66 8.80 1.84 -16.82
C VAL A 66 9.23 3.18 -16.19
N ALA A 67 9.70 4.14 -17.01
CA ALA A 67 10.10 5.46 -16.54
C ALA A 67 8.92 6.24 -15.95
N ALA A 68 7.75 6.17 -16.58
CA ALA A 68 6.53 6.78 -16.07
C ALA A 68 6.09 6.14 -14.76
N ALA A 69 6.13 4.80 -14.64
CA ALA A 69 5.83 4.12 -13.37
C ALA A 69 6.80 4.50 -12.24
N ARG A 70 8.08 4.75 -12.56
CA ARG A 70 9.06 5.28 -11.61
C ARG A 70 8.71 6.70 -11.16
N ALA A 71 8.36 7.58 -12.10
CA ALA A 71 7.96 8.94 -11.78
C ALA A 71 6.70 8.95 -10.89
N VAL A 72 5.72 8.09 -11.17
CA VAL A 72 4.53 7.88 -10.33
C VAL A 72 4.92 7.46 -8.90
N ALA A 73 5.87 6.53 -8.75
CA ALA A 73 6.37 6.13 -7.43
C ALA A 73 7.05 7.29 -6.67
N GLY A 74 7.65 8.24 -7.40
CA GLY A 74 8.21 9.47 -6.85
C GLY A 74 7.20 10.60 -6.61
N GLY A 75 5.93 10.40 -6.94
CA GLY A 75 4.84 11.36 -6.69
C GLY A 75 4.21 11.99 -7.94
N ALA A 76 4.69 11.69 -9.15
CA ALA A 76 4.12 12.22 -10.40
C ALA A 76 2.88 11.44 -10.86
N PHE A 77 1.80 11.52 -10.09
CA PHE A 77 0.55 10.77 -10.33
C PHE A 77 -0.15 11.15 -11.63
N GLU A 78 0.14 12.31 -12.19
CA GLU A 78 -0.35 12.74 -13.50
C GLU A 78 0.07 11.79 -14.63
N LEU A 79 1.18 11.03 -14.47
CA LEU A 79 1.64 10.03 -15.43
C LEU A 79 1.03 8.64 -15.25
N LEU A 80 0.16 8.45 -14.24
CA LEU A 80 -0.41 7.14 -13.93
C LEU A 80 -1.17 6.53 -15.13
N PRO A 81 -2.03 7.26 -15.86
CA PRO A 81 -2.71 6.72 -17.04
C PRO A 81 -1.74 6.28 -18.16
N GLU A 82 -0.74 7.09 -18.46
CA GLU A 82 0.25 6.83 -19.51
C GLU A 82 1.17 5.67 -19.14
N ALA A 83 1.62 5.61 -17.89
CA ALA A 83 2.39 4.49 -17.36
C ALA A 83 1.62 3.18 -17.50
N GLU A 84 0.34 3.18 -17.13
CA GLU A 84 -0.50 2.00 -17.20
C GLU A 84 -0.73 1.56 -18.64
N ALA A 85 -1.12 2.47 -19.53
CA ALA A 85 -1.33 2.17 -20.95
C ALA A 85 -0.07 1.61 -21.61
N ALA A 86 1.09 2.21 -21.33
CA ALA A 86 2.37 1.76 -21.86
C ALA A 86 2.77 0.38 -21.32
N LEU A 87 2.57 0.11 -20.03
CA LEU A 87 2.89 -1.20 -19.43
C LEU A 87 1.93 -2.31 -19.88
N VAL A 88 0.64 -2.02 -20.07
CA VAL A 88 -0.32 -2.96 -20.66
C VAL A 88 0.12 -3.36 -22.06
N GLU A 89 0.47 -2.37 -22.89
CA GLU A 89 0.95 -2.62 -24.25
C GLU A 89 2.29 -3.36 -24.25
N ALA A 90 3.23 -2.98 -23.39
CA ALA A 90 4.51 -3.65 -23.23
C ALA A 90 4.35 -5.12 -22.86
N VAL A 91 3.50 -5.44 -21.87
CA VAL A 91 3.19 -6.82 -21.47
C VAL A 91 2.52 -7.57 -22.62
N ARG A 92 1.60 -6.95 -23.36
CA ARG A 92 0.96 -7.57 -24.53
C ARG A 92 1.98 -7.93 -25.61
N ARG A 93 2.93 -7.04 -25.91
CA ARG A 93 3.99 -7.24 -26.92
C ARG A 93 4.95 -8.39 -26.58
N THR A 94 5.07 -8.77 -25.31
CA THR A 94 5.89 -9.95 -24.95
C THR A 94 5.34 -11.27 -25.49
N GLY A 95 4.07 -11.33 -25.91
CA GLY A 95 3.49 -12.55 -26.50
C GLY A 95 3.21 -13.69 -25.50
N GLY A 96 3.59 -13.55 -24.23
CA GLY A 96 3.32 -14.57 -23.22
C GLY A 96 4.31 -14.56 -22.06
N ARG A 97 4.15 -15.53 -21.15
CA ARG A 97 4.98 -15.65 -19.94
C ARG A 97 6.39 -16.16 -20.21
N ASP A 98 6.57 -16.83 -21.34
CA ASP A 98 7.85 -17.44 -21.73
C ASP A 98 8.86 -16.41 -22.26
N HIS A 99 8.40 -15.18 -22.53
CA HIS A 99 9.26 -14.10 -22.96
C HIS A 99 10.14 -13.60 -21.80
N PRO A 100 11.45 -13.39 -22.01
CA PRO A 100 12.40 -13.09 -20.93
C PRO A 100 12.08 -11.81 -20.15
N THR A 101 11.44 -10.83 -20.79
CA THR A 101 11.05 -9.56 -20.14
C THR A 101 9.65 -9.59 -19.50
N TRP A 102 8.86 -10.64 -19.69
CA TRP A 102 7.47 -10.68 -19.23
C TRP A 102 7.36 -10.52 -17.72
N ALA A 103 8.13 -11.31 -16.96
CA ALA A 103 8.07 -11.30 -15.50
C ALA A 103 8.43 -9.92 -14.96
N TYR A 104 9.47 -9.31 -15.51
CA TYR A 104 9.89 -7.96 -15.18
C TYR A 104 8.77 -6.92 -15.42
N LEU A 105 8.17 -6.91 -16.61
CA LEU A 105 7.09 -5.97 -16.94
C LEU A 105 5.83 -6.21 -16.11
N ALA A 106 5.46 -7.47 -15.88
CA ALA A 106 4.35 -7.86 -15.02
C ALA A 106 4.57 -7.38 -13.57
N HIS A 107 5.80 -7.45 -13.07
CA HIS A 107 6.13 -6.90 -11.76
C HIS A 107 6.01 -5.38 -11.68
N VAL A 108 6.56 -4.65 -12.66
CA VAL A 108 6.47 -3.17 -12.70
C VAL A 108 5.00 -2.75 -12.76
N HIS A 109 4.20 -3.41 -13.59
CA HIS A 109 2.77 -3.17 -13.67
C HIS A 109 2.04 -3.51 -12.36
N GLY A 110 2.36 -4.65 -11.73
CA GLY A 110 1.84 -5.00 -10.41
C GLY A 110 2.12 -3.94 -9.34
N ARG A 111 3.34 -3.37 -9.32
CA ARG A 111 3.71 -2.27 -8.41
C ARG A 111 2.92 -1.00 -8.71
N LEU A 112 2.73 -0.65 -9.98
CA LEU A 112 1.90 0.50 -10.36
C LEU A 112 0.44 0.32 -9.88
N LEU A 113 -0.11 -0.90 -10.01
CA LEU A 113 -1.46 -1.20 -9.56
C LEU A 113 -1.60 -1.23 -8.03
N ASN A 114 -0.54 -1.56 -7.28
CA ASN A 114 -0.53 -1.39 -5.83
C ASN A 114 -0.71 0.09 -5.43
N ALA A 115 -0.21 1.03 -6.23
CA ALA A 115 -0.42 2.45 -5.97
C ALA A 115 -1.92 2.80 -6.01
N ARG A 116 -2.64 2.33 -7.04
CA ARG A 116 -4.11 2.46 -7.13
C ARG A 116 -4.82 1.77 -5.96
N ALA A 117 -4.39 0.54 -5.66
CA ALA A 117 -4.99 -0.25 -4.58
C ALA A 117 -4.85 0.40 -3.20
N SER A 118 -3.73 1.12 -2.95
CA SER A 118 -3.48 1.80 -1.68
C SER A 118 -4.46 2.95 -1.39
N VAL A 119 -4.98 3.60 -2.43
CA VAL A 119 -6.03 4.63 -2.32
C VAL A 119 -7.44 4.05 -2.52
N PHE A 120 -7.56 2.72 -2.50
CA PHE A 120 -8.80 1.98 -2.71
C PHE A 120 -9.47 2.22 -4.08
N ASP A 121 -8.67 2.58 -5.09
CA ASP A 121 -9.15 2.59 -6.46
C ASP A 121 -9.29 1.16 -6.99
N THR A 122 -10.53 0.78 -7.29
CA THR A 122 -10.89 -0.58 -7.71
C THR A 122 -11.09 -0.74 -9.21
N THR A 123 -10.91 0.32 -10.00
CA THR A 123 -11.11 0.31 -11.46
C THR A 123 -10.27 -0.73 -12.19
N ARG A 124 -9.10 -1.09 -11.64
CA ARG A 124 -8.15 -2.06 -12.21
C ARG A 124 -7.92 -3.28 -11.33
N VAL A 125 -8.80 -3.53 -10.36
CA VAL A 125 -8.62 -4.59 -9.35
C VAL A 125 -8.55 -6.00 -9.95
N GLU A 126 -9.24 -6.24 -11.07
CA GLU A 126 -9.21 -7.54 -11.75
C GLU A 126 -7.89 -7.77 -12.51
N VAL A 127 -7.36 -6.73 -13.15
CA VAL A 127 -6.03 -6.74 -13.80
C VAL A 127 -4.97 -6.98 -12.74
N HIS A 128 -5.05 -6.26 -11.63
CA HIS A 128 -4.18 -6.38 -10.47
C HIS A 128 -4.13 -7.83 -9.95
N GLY A 129 -5.29 -8.45 -9.72
CA GLY A 129 -5.35 -9.85 -9.29
C GLY A 129 -4.82 -10.84 -10.34
N ARG A 130 -5.07 -10.62 -11.64
CA ARG A 130 -4.58 -11.50 -12.71
C ARG A 130 -3.06 -11.49 -12.82
N ILE A 131 -2.45 -10.30 -12.74
CA ILE A 131 -0.99 -10.15 -12.79
C ILE A 131 -0.34 -10.92 -11.64
N TYR A 132 -0.80 -10.72 -10.40
CA TYR A 132 -0.20 -11.42 -9.27
C TYR A 132 -0.47 -12.92 -9.26
N ARG A 133 -1.61 -13.41 -9.77
CA ARG A 133 -1.80 -14.85 -9.99
C ARG A 133 -0.82 -15.41 -11.02
N ALA A 134 -0.57 -14.67 -12.10
CA ALA A 134 0.39 -15.07 -13.11
C ALA A 134 1.83 -15.13 -12.54
N LEU A 135 2.23 -14.11 -11.79
CA LEU A 135 3.51 -14.07 -11.09
C LEU A 135 3.63 -15.18 -10.03
N ALA A 136 2.57 -15.47 -9.27
CA ALA A 136 2.55 -16.56 -8.30
C ALA A 136 2.73 -17.94 -8.96
N ALA A 137 2.20 -18.13 -10.17
CA ALA A 137 2.37 -19.36 -10.94
C ALA A 137 3.80 -19.50 -11.50
N ALA A 138 4.43 -18.38 -11.86
CA ALA A 138 5.81 -18.34 -12.36
C ALA A 138 6.87 -18.33 -11.24
N ALA A 139 6.46 -18.16 -9.98
CA ALA A 139 7.38 -18.02 -8.84
C ALA A 139 8.13 -19.34 -8.54
N THR A 140 9.45 -19.26 -8.53
CA THR A 140 10.35 -20.39 -8.27
C THR A 140 10.64 -20.60 -6.78
N THR A 141 10.42 -19.58 -5.93
CA THR A 141 10.65 -19.67 -4.49
C THR A 141 9.33 -19.73 -3.70
N PRO A 142 9.27 -20.44 -2.55
CA PRO A 142 8.11 -20.43 -1.67
C PRO A 142 7.74 -19.00 -1.22
N ARG A 143 8.75 -18.19 -0.92
CA ARG A 143 8.62 -16.80 -0.52
C ARG A 143 7.88 -15.94 -1.54
N ASP A 144 8.34 -15.95 -2.80
CA ASP A 144 7.76 -15.14 -3.87
C ASP A 144 6.33 -15.60 -4.18
N ARG A 145 6.12 -16.93 -4.16
CA ARG A 145 4.79 -17.53 -4.29
C ARG A 145 3.83 -17.05 -3.19
N THR A 146 4.26 -17.05 -1.93
CA THR A 146 3.48 -16.53 -0.79
C THR A 146 3.17 -15.04 -0.99
N THR A 147 4.17 -14.25 -1.36
CA THR A 147 4.03 -12.80 -1.59
C THR A 147 2.99 -12.51 -2.68
N TYR A 148 3.13 -13.12 -3.86
CA TYR A 148 2.22 -12.86 -4.98
C TYR A 148 0.81 -13.42 -4.74
N ARG A 149 0.68 -14.57 -4.06
CA ARG A 149 -0.64 -15.09 -3.66
C ARG A 149 -1.35 -14.14 -2.69
N ALA A 150 -0.65 -13.62 -1.69
CA ALA A 150 -1.21 -12.67 -0.74
C ALA A 150 -1.77 -11.41 -1.43
N LEU A 151 -1.05 -10.90 -2.44
CA LEU A 151 -1.46 -9.71 -3.19
C LEU A 151 -2.60 -9.99 -4.17
N ALA A 152 -2.58 -11.14 -4.83
CA ALA A 152 -3.69 -11.59 -5.65
C ALA A 152 -4.99 -11.73 -4.84
N GLU A 153 -4.90 -12.28 -3.62
CA GLU A 153 -6.03 -12.40 -2.71
C GLU A 153 -6.46 -11.05 -2.11
N LEU A 154 -5.53 -10.13 -1.87
CA LEU A 154 -5.87 -8.77 -1.46
C LEU A 154 -6.65 -8.04 -2.57
N ALA A 155 -6.22 -8.14 -3.83
CA ALA A 155 -6.96 -7.62 -4.98
C ALA A 155 -8.35 -8.26 -5.06
N ALA A 156 -8.44 -9.59 -4.90
CA ALA A 156 -9.74 -10.27 -4.86
C ALA A 156 -10.62 -9.77 -3.70
N ALA A 157 -10.06 -9.51 -2.52
CA ALA A 157 -10.79 -8.95 -1.39
C ALA A 157 -11.29 -7.51 -1.67
N GLN A 158 -10.47 -6.66 -2.31
CA GLN A 158 -10.88 -5.33 -2.74
C GLN A 158 -12.03 -5.39 -3.76
N ALA A 159 -11.98 -6.34 -4.69
CA ALA A 159 -13.03 -6.57 -5.66
C ALA A 159 -14.35 -7.09 -5.03
N GLU A 160 -14.26 -7.81 -3.91
CA GLU A 160 -15.44 -8.18 -3.12
C GLU A 160 -15.99 -6.96 -2.37
N LEU A 161 -15.13 -6.10 -1.82
CA LEU A 161 -15.54 -4.87 -1.13
C LEU A 161 -16.21 -3.87 -2.07
N SER A 162 -15.69 -3.66 -3.27
CA SER A 162 -16.28 -2.74 -4.25
C SER A 162 -17.69 -3.18 -4.69
N ARG A 163 -17.99 -4.47 -4.58
CA ARG A 163 -19.31 -5.05 -4.86
C ARG A 163 -20.20 -5.19 -3.61
N GLY A 164 -19.81 -4.58 -2.48
CA GLY A 164 -20.55 -4.63 -1.23
C GLY A 164 -20.48 -5.97 -0.47
N ARG A 165 -19.69 -6.96 -0.95
CA ARG A 165 -19.62 -8.31 -0.38
C ARG A 165 -18.61 -8.39 0.78
N ARG A 166 -18.86 -7.60 1.82
CA ARG A 166 -17.94 -7.38 2.97
C ARG A 166 -17.53 -8.67 3.69
N LEU A 167 -18.45 -9.64 3.87
CA LEU A 167 -18.13 -10.91 4.53
C LEU A 167 -17.20 -11.79 3.69
N ARG A 168 -17.41 -11.83 2.36
CA ARG A 168 -16.52 -12.55 1.44
C ARG A 168 -15.13 -11.93 1.42
N ALA A 169 -15.05 -10.61 1.38
CA ALA A 169 -13.79 -9.87 1.50
C ALA A 169 -13.07 -10.19 2.82
N LEU A 170 -13.78 -10.19 3.96
CA LEU A 170 -13.21 -10.51 5.26
C LEU A 170 -12.68 -11.96 5.31
N GLY A 171 -13.40 -12.91 4.70
CA GLY A 171 -12.97 -14.30 4.59
C GLY A 171 -11.65 -14.43 3.81
N ARG A 172 -11.50 -13.70 2.69
CA ARG A 172 -10.24 -13.65 1.91
C ARG A 172 -9.09 -13.04 2.71
N VAL A 173 -9.34 -11.88 3.32
CA VAL A 173 -8.36 -11.19 4.19
C VAL A 173 -7.87 -12.12 5.30
N ARG A 174 -8.77 -12.81 6.01
CA ARG A 174 -8.38 -13.74 7.08
C ARG A 174 -7.55 -14.93 6.59
N ARG A 175 -7.73 -15.37 5.34
CA ARG A 175 -6.84 -16.40 4.76
C ARG A 175 -5.44 -15.83 4.56
N VAL A 176 -5.31 -14.66 3.94
CA VAL A 176 -4.02 -13.99 3.75
C VAL A 176 -3.31 -13.74 5.08
N GLU A 177 -4.02 -13.25 6.10
CA GLU A 177 -3.46 -13.05 7.44
C GLU A 177 -2.87 -14.35 8.01
N ARG A 178 -3.60 -15.47 7.90
CA ARG A 178 -3.13 -16.78 8.39
C ARG A 178 -1.97 -17.33 7.57
N ASP A 179 -2.02 -17.21 6.25
CA ASP A 179 -0.98 -17.73 5.37
C ASP A 179 0.35 -16.99 5.59
N LEU A 180 0.31 -15.67 5.78
CA LEU A 180 1.49 -14.87 6.12
C LEU A 180 2.00 -15.17 7.53
N GLU A 181 1.10 -15.37 8.51
CA GLU A 181 1.47 -15.76 9.87
C GLU A 181 2.15 -17.14 9.91
N ALA A 182 1.61 -18.12 9.20
CA ALA A 182 2.20 -19.45 9.08
C ALA A 182 3.58 -19.38 8.42
N TYR A 183 3.70 -18.67 7.29
CA TYR A 183 4.98 -18.50 6.62
C TYR A 183 6.04 -17.87 7.54
N LEU A 184 5.68 -16.83 8.30
CA LEU A 184 6.60 -16.15 9.22
C LEU A 184 6.93 -16.94 10.49
N ALA A 185 6.09 -17.92 10.86
CA ALA A 185 6.43 -18.88 11.90
C ALA A 185 7.55 -19.83 11.43
N ASP A 186 7.47 -20.29 10.18
CA ASP A 186 8.47 -21.17 9.58
C ASP A 186 9.74 -20.41 9.13
N HIS A 187 9.62 -19.12 8.83
CA HIS A 187 10.70 -18.25 8.32
C HIS A 187 10.82 -16.97 9.16
N PRO A 188 11.19 -17.05 10.45
CA PRO A 188 11.14 -15.91 11.38
C PRO A 188 12.07 -14.76 11.01
N HIS A 189 13.11 -15.02 10.20
CA HIS A 189 14.10 -14.03 9.76
C HIS A 189 13.81 -13.43 8.37
N ASP A 190 12.66 -13.73 7.75
CA ASP A 190 12.30 -13.16 6.44
C ASP A 190 11.71 -11.75 6.59
N GLU A 191 12.59 -10.75 6.68
CA GLU A 191 12.21 -9.36 6.95
C GLU A 191 11.35 -8.72 5.85
N ASP A 192 11.52 -9.14 4.60
CA ASP A 192 10.72 -8.60 3.51
C ASP A 192 9.27 -9.14 3.56
N VAL A 193 9.05 -10.40 3.94
CA VAL A 193 7.69 -10.94 4.14
C VAL A 193 7.07 -10.37 5.42
N ARG A 194 7.86 -10.15 6.48
CA ARG A 194 7.40 -9.45 7.69
C ARG A 194 6.94 -8.04 7.37
N THR A 195 7.65 -7.37 6.48
CA THR A 195 7.29 -6.06 5.92
C THR A 195 5.98 -6.11 5.13
N LEU A 196 5.82 -7.10 4.24
CA LEU A 196 4.55 -7.33 3.53
C LEU A 196 3.39 -7.54 4.50
N TYR A 197 3.61 -8.34 5.54
CA TYR A 197 2.63 -8.61 6.58
C TYR A 197 2.20 -7.35 7.34
N ALA A 198 3.16 -6.51 7.75
CA ALA A 198 2.86 -5.23 8.37
C ALA A 198 1.99 -4.34 7.47
N ASN A 199 2.40 -4.19 6.20
CA ASN A 199 1.69 -3.36 5.23
C ASN A 199 0.29 -3.89 4.95
N HIS A 200 0.14 -5.21 4.78
CA HIS A 200 -1.16 -5.86 4.64
C HIS A 200 -2.08 -5.52 5.80
N MET A 201 -1.60 -5.67 7.04
CA MET A 201 -2.38 -5.41 8.24
C MET A 201 -2.87 -3.96 8.29
N LEU A 202 -2.03 -2.99 7.91
CA LEU A 202 -2.40 -1.57 7.88
C LEU A 202 -3.38 -1.23 6.77
N THR A 203 -3.09 -1.67 5.54
CA THR A 203 -3.99 -1.46 4.40
C THR A 203 -5.38 -1.99 4.72
N VAL A 204 -5.47 -3.18 5.31
CA VAL A 204 -6.75 -3.78 5.68
C VAL A 204 -7.40 -3.06 6.87
N ALA A 205 -6.66 -2.67 7.90
CA ALA A 205 -7.21 -1.94 9.07
C ALA A 205 -7.88 -0.61 8.68
N ALA A 206 -7.34 0.04 7.65
CA ALA A 206 -7.84 1.30 7.12
C ALA A 206 -9.16 1.17 6.33
N VAL A 207 -9.49 -0.02 5.83
CA VAL A 207 -10.70 -0.26 5.01
C VAL A 207 -11.74 -1.15 5.71
N LEU A 208 -11.30 -2.02 6.63
CA LEU A 208 -12.18 -2.93 7.37
C LEU A 208 -12.21 -2.60 8.87
N PRO A 209 -13.38 -2.21 9.43
CA PRO A 209 -13.49 -1.90 10.86
C PRO A 209 -13.36 -3.15 11.73
N LEU A 210 -13.86 -4.30 11.26
CA LEU A 210 -13.81 -5.56 12.02
C LEU A 210 -12.37 -6.06 12.17
N GLY A 211 -11.88 -6.16 13.41
CA GLY A 211 -10.51 -6.61 13.72
C GLY A 211 -9.44 -5.53 13.59
N ARG A 212 -9.84 -4.29 13.29
CA ARG A 212 -8.96 -3.12 13.11
C ARG A 212 -7.89 -2.98 14.19
N ARG A 213 -8.28 -2.90 15.47
CA ARG A 213 -7.33 -2.78 16.61
C ARG A 213 -6.32 -3.93 16.67
N ARG A 214 -6.75 -5.17 16.38
CA ARG A 214 -5.86 -6.34 16.34
C ARG A 214 -4.80 -6.18 15.25
N ARG A 215 -5.21 -5.75 14.06
CA ARG A 215 -4.30 -5.54 12.93
C ARG A 215 -3.29 -4.43 13.19
N VAL A 216 -3.72 -3.31 13.75
CA VAL A 216 -2.80 -2.22 14.11
C VAL A 216 -1.75 -2.68 15.11
N ARG A 217 -2.13 -3.39 16.17
CA ARG A 217 -1.15 -3.95 17.12
C ARG A 217 -0.18 -4.93 16.47
N ARG A 218 -0.68 -5.79 15.58
CA ARG A 218 0.15 -6.75 14.82
C ARG A 218 1.12 -6.03 13.88
N ALA A 219 0.65 -5.00 13.18
CA ALA A 219 1.48 -4.17 12.33
C ALA A 219 2.54 -3.41 13.13
N ALA A 220 2.16 -2.78 14.25
CA ALA A 220 3.09 -2.08 15.14
C ALA A 220 4.23 -3.00 15.59
N LYS A 221 3.92 -4.22 16.05
CA LYS A 221 4.94 -5.22 16.43
C LYS A 221 5.86 -5.57 15.25
N ALA A 222 5.29 -5.78 14.06
CA ALA A 222 6.07 -6.13 12.87
C ALA A 222 6.95 -4.98 12.38
N LEU A 223 6.47 -3.73 12.44
CA LEU A 223 7.22 -2.52 12.07
C LEU A 223 8.32 -2.18 13.08
N ALA A 224 8.05 -2.33 14.38
CA ALA A 224 9.07 -2.17 15.41
C ALA A 224 10.21 -3.17 15.23
N HIS A 225 9.89 -4.42 14.87
CA HIS A 225 10.90 -5.42 14.49
C HIS A 225 11.66 -5.02 13.22
N GLN A 226 10.94 -4.62 12.17
CA GLN A 226 11.53 -4.22 10.89
C GLN A 226 12.47 -3.02 11.04
N ARG A 227 12.15 -2.03 11.88
CA ARG A 227 13.03 -0.88 12.17
C ARG A 227 14.37 -1.30 12.76
N ARG A 228 14.38 -2.28 13.66
CA ARG A 228 15.61 -2.82 14.28
C ARG A 228 16.43 -3.68 13.32
N HIS A 229 15.79 -4.25 12.31
CA HIS A 229 16.41 -5.17 11.35
C HIS A 229 16.34 -4.63 9.91
N PHE A 230 16.31 -3.30 9.75
CA PHE A 230 16.15 -2.67 8.44
C PHE A 230 17.24 -3.14 7.47
N ASP A 231 18.46 -3.31 7.96
CA ASP A 231 19.60 -3.72 7.15
C ASP A 231 19.55 -5.19 6.71
N HIS A 232 18.65 -6.00 7.29
CA HIS A 232 18.37 -7.37 6.87
C HIS A 232 17.31 -7.46 5.76
N LEU A 233 16.67 -6.34 5.39
CA LEU A 233 15.88 -6.29 4.16
C LEU A 233 16.76 -6.60 2.96
N SER A 234 16.13 -7.16 1.92
CA SER A 234 16.82 -7.40 0.66
C SER A 234 17.50 -6.11 0.14
N PRO A 235 18.70 -6.20 -0.48
CA PRO A 235 19.48 -5.02 -0.87
C PRO A 235 18.70 -4.00 -1.71
N ARG A 236 17.81 -4.48 -2.57
CA ARG A 236 16.95 -3.62 -3.39
C ARG A 236 15.81 -2.97 -2.59
N ALA A 237 15.25 -3.65 -1.59
CA ALA A 237 14.19 -3.10 -0.75
C ALA A 237 14.66 -1.99 0.20
N ARG A 238 15.95 -1.96 0.53
CA ARG A 238 16.57 -0.87 1.28
C ARG A 238 17.18 0.23 0.41
N ASN A 239 17.19 0.08 -0.92
CA ASN A 239 17.82 1.02 -1.84
C ASN A 239 16.84 2.13 -2.24
N GLU A 240 17.07 3.34 -1.77
CA GLU A 240 16.27 4.54 -2.06
C GLU A 240 16.17 4.87 -3.57
N ALA A 241 17.12 4.44 -4.40
CA ALA A 241 17.03 4.60 -5.85
C ALA A 241 16.05 3.62 -6.53
N VAL A 242 15.74 2.50 -5.88
CA VAL A 242 14.79 1.45 -6.34
C VAL A 242 13.45 1.56 -5.61
N ALA A 243 13.48 2.08 -4.40
CA ALA A 243 12.37 2.21 -3.47
C ALA A 243 12.42 3.63 -2.85
N PRO A 244 12.10 4.70 -3.60
CA PRO A 244 12.24 6.06 -3.10
C PRO A 244 11.35 6.34 -1.89
N GLY A 245 11.92 6.95 -0.86
CA GLY A 245 11.27 7.26 0.41
C GLY A 245 11.03 6.05 1.30
N VAL A 246 11.64 4.89 1.05
CA VAL A 246 11.33 3.67 1.80
C VAL A 246 11.58 3.82 3.30
N ARG A 247 12.69 4.45 3.70
CA ARG A 247 12.97 4.72 5.12
C ARG A 247 11.92 5.66 5.73
N THR A 248 11.60 6.74 5.03
CA THR A 248 10.60 7.73 5.46
C THR A 248 9.21 7.13 5.62
N VAL A 249 8.81 6.28 4.68
CA VAL A 249 7.50 5.60 4.71
C VAL A 249 7.41 4.60 5.87
N PHE A 250 8.46 3.82 6.13
CA PHE A 250 8.45 2.91 7.29
C PHE A 250 8.46 3.64 8.62
N ALA A 251 9.25 4.72 8.73
CA ALA A 251 9.24 5.59 9.89
C ALA A 251 7.83 6.16 10.13
N TRP A 252 7.14 6.57 9.06
CA TRP A 252 5.79 7.11 9.14
C TRP A 252 4.79 6.07 9.62
N TRP A 253 4.81 4.87 9.05
CA TRP A 253 3.93 3.79 9.50
C TRP A 253 4.21 3.39 10.95
N ALA A 254 5.46 3.38 11.38
CA ALA A 254 5.78 3.12 12.78
C ALA A 254 5.20 4.21 13.69
N ALA A 255 5.29 5.49 13.30
CA ALA A 255 4.73 6.60 14.07
C ALA A 255 3.21 6.49 14.18
N GLU A 256 2.52 6.35 13.06
CA GLU A 256 1.06 6.27 13.01
C GLU A 256 0.52 5.02 13.72
N THR A 257 1.25 3.90 13.68
CA THR A 257 0.85 2.69 14.41
C THR A 257 1.08 2.76 15.91
N ALA A 258 2.18 3.37 16.35
CA ALA A 258 2.42 3.65 17.76
C ALA A 258 1.37 4.63 18.30
N ALA A 259 1.08 5.70 17.55
CA ALA A 259 0.04 6.68 17.84
C ALA A 259 -1.34 6.02 18.02
N ALA A 260 -1.70 5.16 17.06
CA ALA A 260 -2.98 4.43 17.08
C ALA A 260 -3.03 3.32 18.15
N ALA A 261 -1.88 2.85 18.65
CA ALA A 261 -1.78 1.95 19.79
C ALA A 261 -1.82 2.68 21.14
N GLY A 262 -1.71 4.02 21.13
CA GLY A 262 -1.67 4.86 22.33
C GLY A 262 -0.27 5.03 22.93
N ASP A 263 0.79 4.57 22.26
CA ASP A 263 2.18 4.77 22.68
C ASP A 263 2.69 6.14 22.19
N VAL A 264 2.38 7.17 22.96
CA VAL A 264 2.71 8.57 22.63
C VAL A 264 4.21 8.81 22.53
N THR A 265 5.00 8.16 23.40
CA THR A 265 6.46 8.33 23.42
C THR A 265 7.10 7.71 22.19
N GLU A 266 6.74 6.46 21.84
CA GLU A 266 7.24 5.82 20.63
C GLU A 266 6.76 6.54 19.37
N ALA A 267 5.51 7.03 19.36
CA ALA A 267 4.97 7.78 18.23
C ALA A 267 5.71 9.09 18.00
N ARG A 268 6.01 9.87 19.05
CA ARG A 268 6.84 11.09 18.94
C ARG A 268 8.21 10.79 18.36
N ALA A 269 8.93 9.84 18.94
CA ALA A 269 10.26 9.46 18.47
C ALA A 269 10.24 9.00 17.00
N ALA A 270 9.18 8.29 16.59
CA ALA A 270 9.01 7.88 15.22
C ALA A 270 8.68 9.06 14.27
N TYR A 271 7.86 10.04 14.67
CA TYR A 271 7.63 11.26 13.87
C TYR A 271 8.90 12.11 13.72
N GLU A 272 9.68 12.26 14.79
CA GLU A 272 10.99 12.93 14.75
C GLU A 272 11.93 12.19 13.78
N HIS A 273 11.91 10.85 13.81
CA HIS A 273 12.66 10.03 12.86
C HIS A 273 12.18 10.24 11.41
N VAL A 274 10.87 10.34 11.13
CA VAL A 274 10.35 10.65 9.78
C VAL A 274 11.01 11.91 9.25
N ILE A 275 11.04 12.98 10.04
CA ILE A 275 11.65 14.26 9.66
C ILE A 275 13.14 14.09 9.39
N ALA A 276 13.85 13.33 10.22
CA ALA A 276 15.29 13.07 10.07
C ALA A 276 15.65 12.18 8.86
N THR A 277 14.73 11.33 8.37
CA THR A 277 14.97 10.49 7.18
C THR A 277 14.90 11.25 5.85
N VAL A 278 14.47 12.51 5.87
CA VAL A 278 14.36 13.34 4.67
C VAL A 278 15.75 13.76 4.22
N GLY A 279 16.19 13.23 3.08
CA GLY A 279 17.47 13.61 2.47
C GLY A 279 17.50 15.04 1.92
N PRO A 280 18.65 15.50 1.39
CA PRO A 280 18.82 16.86 0.89
C PRO A 280 17.98 17.16 -0.37
N THR A 281 17.64 16.14 -1.14
CA THR A 281 16.80 16.21 -2.36
C THR A 281 15.57 15.32 -2.19
N PRO A 282 14.64 15.68 -1.27
CA PRO A 282 13.53 14.80 -0.93
C PRO A 282 12.51 14.74 -2.04
N THR A 283 11.91 13.57 -2.26
CA THR A 283 10.76 13.42 -3.18
C THR A 283 9.51 14.13 -2.63
N VAL A 284 8.53 14.44 -3.50
CA VAL A 284 7.22 14.99 -3.09
C VAL A 284 6.60 14.20 -1.92
N PRO A 285 6.47 12.85 -1.97
CA PRO A 285 5.94 12.10 -0.84
C PRO A 285 6.74 12.28 0.45
N GLN A 286 8.08 12.30 0.38
CA GLN A 286 8.91 12.51 1.58
C GLN A 286 8.69 13.89 2.20
N ARG A 287 8.65 14.95 1.37
CA ARG A 287 8.37 16.32 1.84
C ARG A 287 7.03 16.38 2.58
N GLN A 288 6.02 15.74 2.00
CA GLN A 288 4.69 15.78 2.58
C GLN A 288 4.57 14.94 3.86
N LEU A 289 5.19 13.75 3.92
CA LEU A 289 5.22 12.94 5.15
C LEU A 289 5.95 13.66 6.29
N ALA A 290 7.05 14.34 5.97
CA ALA A 290 7.78 15.13 6.95
C ALA A 290 6.97 16.33 7.44
N GLN A 291 6.24 17.01 6.55
CA GLN A 291 5.35 18.08 6.97
C GLN A 291 4.24 17.57 7.90
N LEU A 292 3.62 16.45 7.56
CA LEU A 292 2.59 15.84 8.41
C LEU A 292 3.15 15.44 9.78
N ALA A 293 4.38 14.91 9.83
CA ALA A 293 5.05 14.59 11.08
C ALA A 293 5.28 15.85 11.93
N ARG A 294 5.73 16.96 11.33
CA ARG A 294 5.86 18.26 12.02
C ARG A 294 4.51 18.74 12.57
N ASP A 295 3.46 18.67 11.75
CA ASP A 295 2.13 19.13 12.15
C ASP A 295 1.54 18.27 13.29
N ARG A 296 1.83 16.97 13.32
CA ARG A 296 1.44 16.07 14.42
C ARG A 296 2.18 16.43 15.71
N LEU A 297 3.50 16.61 15.64
CA LEU A 297 4.32 16.99 16.79
C LEU A 297 3.92 18.37 17.35
N ALA A 298 3.66 19.35 16.48
CA ALA A 298 3.30 20.71 16.87
C ALA A 298 1.94 20.79 17.59
N ARG A 299 0.98 19.94 17.22
CA ARG A 299 -0.36 19.92 17.83
C ARG A 299 -0.39 19.28 19.22
N GLY A 300 0.66 18.57 19.64
CA GLY A 300 0.69 17.82 20.89
C GLY A 300 -0.26 16.61 20.95
N ASP A 301 -1.22 16.52 20.02
CA ASP A 301 -2.09 15.37 19.80
C ASP A 301 -1.42 14.34 18.90
N VAL A 302 -0.62 13.50 19.54
CA VAL A 302 0.08 12.36 18.91
C VAL A 302 -0.87 11.16 18.80
N ARG A 303 -2.17 11.30 19.10
CA ARG A 303 -3.14 10.23 18.87
C ARG A 303 -3.54 10.23 17.40
N SER A 304 -3.53 9.05 16.81
CA SER A 304 -4.03 8.82 15.46
C SER A 304 -5.29 7.96 15.57
N ASP A 305 -6.41 8.39 14.96
CA ASP A 305 -7.49 7.44 14.73
C ASP A 305 -6.96 6.42 13.72
N VAL A 306 -7.16 5.14 14.03
CA VAL A 306 -6.86 4.06 13.11
C VAL A 306 -7.54 4.25 11.74
N ALA A 307 -8.64 5.00 11.68
CA ALA A 307 -9.30 5.42 10.44
C ALA A 307 -8.41 6.31 9.54
N ASP A 308 -7.50 7.07 10.13
CA ASP A 308 -6.58 8.01 9.47
C ASP A 308 -5.28 7.34 8.99
N LEU A 309 -5.08 6.04 9.27
CA LEU A 309 -3.91 5.26 8.81
C LEU A 309 -3.82 5.10 7.29
N ARG A 310 -4.76 5.67 6.54
CA ARG A 310 -4.60 5.76 5.09
C ARG A 310 -3.49 6.76 4.82
N PRO A 311 -2.40 6.38 4.15
CA PRO A 311 -1.49 7.38 3.60
C PRO A 311 -2.34 8.27 2.69
N LEU A 312 -2.59 9.49 3.14
CA LEU A 312 -3.53 10.49 2.64
C LEU A 312 -3.59 10.59 1.11
N GLY A 313 -4.33 9.69 0.45
CA GLY A 313 -4.37 9.62 -1.02
C GLY A 313 -3.03 9.33 -1.68
N ARG A 314 -2.06 8.75 -0.96
CA ARG A 314 -0.67 8.62 -1.42
C ARG A 314 -0.19 7.18 -1.37
N PRO A 315 0.40 6.66 -2.44
CA PRO A 315 0.89 5.29 -2.45
C PRO A 315 2.17 5.17 -1.64
N SER A 316 2.05 4.55 -0.47
CA SER A 316 3.17 4.20 0.39
C SER A 316 3.65 2.76 0.17
N CYS A 317 3.24 2.08 -0.90
CA CYS A 317 3.57 0.68 -1.15
C CYS A 317 4.98 0.50 -1.77
N VAL A 318 6.03 0.92 -1.05
CA VAL A 318 7.37 1.09 -1.66
C VAL A 318 8.25 -0.17 -1.55
N ALA A 319 8.13 -0.98 -0.48
CA ALA A 319 9.17 -1.97 -0.17
C ALA A 319 8.89 -3.43 -0.55
N CYS A 320 7.64 -3.90 -0.49
CA CYS A 320 7.33 -5.34 -0.52
C CYS A 320 7.75 -6.08 -1.80
N HIS A 321 8.09 -5.33 -2.87
CA HIS A 321 8.45 -5.85 -4.19
C HIS A 321 9.86 -5.54 -4.65
N ALA A 322 10.59 -4.70 -3.91
CA ALA A 322 11.85 -4.19 -4.42
C ALA A 322 12.92 -5.30 -4.54
N ARG A 323 12.83 -6.41 -3.78
CA ARG A 323 13.71 -7.59 -3.95
C ARG A 323 13.69 -8.15 -5.38
N THR A 324 12.48 -8.47 -5.86
CA THR A 324 12.25 -9.24 -7.09
C THR A 324 12.06 -8.38 -8.32
N THR A 325 12.00 -7.05 -8.14
CA THR A 325 11.74 -6.12 -9.23
C THR A 325 12.64 -4.91 -9.09
N PRO A 326 13.68 -4.76 -9.93
CA PRO A 326 14.25 -3.44 -10.10
C PRO A 326 13.12 -2.52 -10.59
N ILE A 327 12.89 -1.38 -9.93
CA ILE A 327 12.61 -0.20 -10.75
C ILE A 327 13.99 0.11 -11.33
N PRO A 328 14.25 -0.12 -12.63
CA PRO A 328 15.60 0.04 -13.12
C PRO A 328 16.05 1.47 -12.85
N GLN A 329 17.24 1.58 -12.24
CA GLN A 329 18.20 2.54 -12.74
C GLN A 329 18.46 2.06 -14.15
N ILE A 330 18.01 2.82 -15.15
CA ILE A 330 18.32 2.69 -16.57
C ILE A 330 19.42 1.63 -16.83
N ALA A 331 19.03 0.40 -17.15
CA ALA A 331 19.88 -0.35 -18.04
C ALA A 331 19.61 0.29 -19.40
N VAL A 332 20.55 1.12 -19.84
CA VAL A 332 20.68 1.41 -21.27
C VAL A 332 20.98 0.03 -21.89
N PRO A 333 20.23 -0.44 -22.90
CA PRO A 333 20.63 -1.65 -23.59
C PRO A 333 22.07 -1.48 -24.04
N ASP A 334 22.90 -2.52 -23.85
CA ASP A 334 24.18 -2.50 -24.55
C ASP A 334 23.91 -2.46 -26.06
N ALA A 335 24.93 -2.13 -26.85
CA ALA A 335 24.79 -2.04 -28.31
C ALA A 335 24.29 -3.36 -28.96
N ALA A 336 24.19 -4.47 -28.20
CA ALA A 336 23.69 -5.77 -28.63
C ALA A 336 22.26 -6.08 -28.15
N GLY A 337 21.57 -5.17 -27.45
CA GLY A 337 20.18 -5.35 -27.01
C GLY A 337 20.02 -6.24 -25.76
N GLY A 338 21.09 -6.44 -24.98
CA GLY A 338 21.04 -7.14 -23.70
C GLY A 338 20.56 -6.25 -22.54
N TRP A 339 19.80 -6.83 -21.61
CA TRP A 339 19.38 -6.20 -20.35
C TRP A 339 20.31 -6.67 -19.21
N ARG A 340 21.08 -5.77 -18.56
CA ARG A 340 21.86 -6.07 -17.35
C ARG A 340 21.22 -5.48 -16.11
#